data_AF-A0A924ELS4-F1
#
_entry.id   AF-A0A924ELS4-F1
#
_cell.length_a   1.000
_cell.length_b   1.000
_cell.length_c   1.000
_cell.angle_alpha   90.00
_cell.angle_beta   90.00
_cell.angle_gamma   90.00
#
_symmetry.space_group_name_H-M   'P 1'
#
loop_
_entity.id
_entity.type
_entity.pdbx_description
1 polymer ?
#
loop_
_entity_poly.entity_id
_entity_poly.type
_entity_poly.pdbx_seq_one_letter_code
_entity_poly.pdbx_strand_id
1 'polypeptide(L)'
;MNKKKIIYLVLAIILILGVFGAYKFRWDLTREKRYTLSNSTIKVLNSVKKPMTIDVYLDGDFPASFKQLQNETKFLLEEFQKVNPKVDFKFIDPIKTKMSQDTLAAMGMQPSILPDMKDGKISQIVMFPYATLKYNTYGTSIPLIISQQGLEASDQLNKSIENLEYNFASNIKIITEEKKKNIGFLVNQQELSPEHFQGFIKMALENYNVGP
;
A
#
# COMPACT_ATOMS: atom_id res chain seq x y z
N MET A 1 -21.75 -51.47 -17.83
CA MET A 1 -22.18 -50.06 -17.77
C MET A 1 -22.47 -49.56 -19.18
N ASN A 2 -23.67 -49.02 -19.44
CA ASN A 2 -24.15 -48.74 -20.80
C ASN A 2 -23.34 -47.60 -21.44
N LYS A 3 -22.73 -47.79 -22.62
CA LYS A 3 -21.77 -46.83 -23.23
C LYS A 3 -22.34 -45.41 -23.35
N LYS A 4 -23.65 -45.29 -23.59
CA LYS A 4 -24.37 -43.99 -23.62
C LYS A 4 -24.34 -43.26 -22.28
N LYS A 5 -24.44 -43.98 -21.15
CA LYS A 5 -24.37 -43.38 -19.80
C LYS A 5 -22.98 -42.81 -19.50
N ILE A 6 -21.93 -43.45 -20.00
CA ILE A 6 -20.54 -42.97 -19.84
C ILE A 6 -20.33 -41.67 -20.63
N ILE A 7 -20.87 -41.60 -21.86
CA ILE A 7 -20.78 -40.41 -22.71
C ILE A 7 -21.49 -39.21 -22.04
N TYR A 8 -22.70 -39.41 -21.51
CA TYR A 8 -23.42 -38.34 -20.80
C TYR A 8 -22.70 -37.88 -19.52
N LEU A 9 -22.06 -38.81 -18.80
CA LEU A 9 -21.28 -38.49 -17.60
C LEU A 9 -20.07 -37.61 -17.96
N VAL A 10 -19.32 -37.97 -19.01
CA VAL A 10 -18.15 -37.22 -19.46
C VAL A 10 -18.55 -35.81 -19.94
N LEU A 11 -19.64 -35.71 -20.70
CA LEU A 11 -20.17 -34.42 -21.16
C LEU A 11 -20.59 -33.52 -19.99
N ALA A 12 -21.26 -34.08 -18.98
CA ALA A 12 -21.62 -33.33 -17.78
C ALA A 12 -20.40 -32.82 -17.01
N ILE A 13 -19.34 -33.63 -16.89
CA ILE A 13 -18.09 -33.25 -16.22
C ILE A 13 -17.40 -32.11 -16.97
N ILE A 14 -17.31 -32.18 -18.31
CA ILE A 14 -16.72 -31.13 -19.14
C ILE A 14 -17.49 -29.82 -19.01
N LEU A 15 -18.83 -29.89 -18.96
CA LEU A 15 -19.69 -28.71 -18.83
C LEU A 15 -19.52 -28.05 -17.45
N ILE A 16 -19.44 -28.85 -16.38
CA ILE A 16 -19.15 -28.37 -15.02
C ILE A 16 -17.77 -27.70 -14.96
N LEU A 17 -16.73 -28.34 -15.52
CA LEU A 17 -15.38 -27.77 -15.56
C LEU A 17 -15.32 -26.47 -16.38
N GLY A 18 -16.07 -26.39 -17.48
CA GLY A 18 -16.17 -25.16 -18.29
C GLY A 18 -16.83 -24.01 -17.53
N VAL A 19 -17.91 -24.28 -16.77
CA VAL A 19 -18.59 -23.27 -15.95
C VAL A 19 -17.69 -22.80 -14.80
N PHE A 20 -17.00 -23.72 -14.12
CA PHE A 20 -16.03 -23.38 -13.08
C PHE A 20 -14.79 -22.64 -13.62
N GLY A 21 -14.36 -22.94 -14.85
CA GLY A 21 -13.29 -22.19 -15.52
C GLY A 21 -13.68 -20.77 -15.93
N ALA A 22 -14.96 -20.53 -16.23
CA ALA A 22 -15.49 -19.21 -16.57
C ALA A 22 -15.70 -18.32 -15.34
N TYR A 23 -16.03 -18.89 -14.18
CA TYR A 23 -16.09 -18.17 -12.91
C TYR A 23 -14.71 -18.12 -12.25
N LYS A 24 -14.03 -16.97 -12.33
CA LYS A 24 -12.79 -16.69 -11.58
C LYS A 24 -13.05 -16.54 -10.08
N PHE A 25 -13.60 -17.56 -9.43
CA PHE A 25 -13.79 -17.59 -7.98
C PHE A 25 -12.54 -18.19 -7.34
N ARG A 26 -11.54 -17.35 -7.00
CA ARG A 26 -10.36 -17.78 -6.24
C ARG A 26 -10.76 -17.92 -4.76
N TRP A 27 -10.98 -19.15 -4.30
CA TRP A 27 -10.99 -19.42 -2.86
C TRP A 27 -9.56 -19.36 -2.33
N ASP A 28 -9.31 -18.40 -1.44
CA ASP A 28 -8.04 -18.32 -0.70
C ASP A 28 -8.08 -19.34 0.44
N LEU A 29 -7.33 -20.43 0.29
CA LEU A 29 -7.18 -21.50 1.28
C LEU A 29 -6.04 -21.23 2.28
N THR A 30 -5.40 -20.07 2.21
CA THR A 30 -4.42 -19.67 3.22
C THR A 30 -5.15 -19.26 4.51
N ARG A 31 -4.58 -19.63 5.65
CA ARG A 31 -5.20 -19.49 6.98
C ARG A 31 -5.46 -18.03 7.39
N GLU A 32 -4.97 -17.06 6.61
CA GLU A 32 -5.02 -15.62 6.90
C GLU A 32 -5.75 -14.78 5.84
N LYS A 33 -6.26 -15.34 4.73
CA LYS A 33 -6.82 -14.56 3.61
C LYS A 33 -5.92 -13.39 3.18
N ARG A 34 -4.61 -13.61 3.09
CA ARG A 34 -3.61 -12.54 2.87
C ARG A 34 -3.86 -11.76 1.56
N TYR A 35 -4.66 -12.31 0.65
CA TYR A 35 -5.01 -11.69 -0.63
C TYR A 35 -6.41 -11.06 -0.66
N THR A 36 -7.08 -10.90 0.49
CA THR A 36 -8.40 -10.25 0.58
C THR A 36 -8.30 -8.98 1.43
N LEU A 37 -8.78 -7.86 0.89
CA LEU A 37 -8.84 -6.60 1.62
C LEU A 37 -9.67 -6.73 2.90
N SER A 38 -9.22 -6.11 3.97
CA SER A 38 -10.00 -6.02 5.19
C SER A 38 -11.30 -5.21 4.98
N ASN A 39 -12.33 -5.53 5.75
CA ASN A 39 -13.59 -4.77 5.74
C ASN A 39 -13.38 -3.29 6.07
N SER A 40 -12.36 -2.96 6.87
CA SER A 40 -12.00 -1.58 7.21
C SER A 40 -11.45 -0.85 5.99
N THR A 41 -10.56 -1.48 5.23
CA THR A 41 -10.01 -0.92 3.99
C THR A 41 -11.09 -0.72 2.93
N ILE A 42 -12.00 -1.67 2.76
CA ILE A 42 -13.14 -1.53 1.84
C ILE A 42 -14.00 -0.31 2.21
N LYS A 43 -14.27 -0.08 3.50
CA LYS A 43 -15.02 1.11 3.97
C LYS A 43 -14.29 2.41 3.64
N VAL A 44 -12.97 2.45 3.83
CA VAL A 44 -12.14 3.62 3.50
C VAL A 44 -12.12 3.89 1.99
N LEU A 45 -11.97 2.86 1.17
CA LEU A 45 -12.00 3.01 -0.28
C LEU A 45 -13.37 3.52 -0.76
N ASN A 46 -14.46 3.04 -0.16
CA ASN A 46 -15.81 3.52 -0.47
C ASN A 46 -16.07 4.98 -0.03
N SER A 47 -15.29 5.53 0.91
CA SER A 47 -15.39 6.95 1.27
C SER A 47 -14.67 7.89 0.29
N VAL A 48 -13.88 7.36 -0.66
CA VAL A 48 -13.23 8.15 -1.71
C VAL A 48 -14.30 8.61 -2.72
N LYS A 49 -14.72 9.88 -2.62
CA LYS A 49 -15.81 10.45 -3.42
C LYS A 49 -15.35 11.05 -4.76
N LYS A 50 -14.13 11.58 -4.81
CA LYS A 50 -13.52 12.21 -6.00
C LYS A 50 -12.40 11.31 -6.57
N PRO A 51 -11.90 11.57 -7.80
CA PRO A 51 -10.74 10.85 -8.32
C PRO A 51 -9.53 10.98 -7.40
N MET A 52 -8.86 9.86 -7.14
CA MET A 52 -7.61 9.76 -6.40
C MET A 52 -6.57 9.11 -7.30
N THR A 53 -5.37 9.70 -7.37
CA THR A 53 -4.25 9.13 -8.12
C THR A 53 -3.15 8.72 -7.17
N ILE A 54 -2.65 7.49 -7.35
CA ILE A 54 -1.57 6.89 -6.58
C ILE A 54 -0.35 6.71 -7.50
N ASP A 55 0.65 7.58 -7.37
CA ASP A 55 1.90 7.42 -8.12
C ASP A 55 2.91 6.64 -7.28
N VAL A 56 3.34 5.47 -7.75
CA VAL A 56 4.24 4.56 -7.04
C VAL A 56 5.65 4.66 -7.65
N TYR A 57 6.63 5.12 -6.87
CA TYR A 57 8.01 5.35 -7.28
C TYR A 57 8.89 4.10 -7.09
N LEU A 58 8.32 2.94 -7.43
CA LEU A 58 8.96 1.64 -7.28
C LEU A 58 8.93 0.90 -8.63
N ASP A 59 9.31 1.59 -9.70
CA ASP A 59 9.52 1.00 -11.02
C ASP A 59 11.01 0.98 -11.36
N GLY A 60 11.48 -0.13 -11.94
CA GLY A 60 12.90 -0.37 -12.20
C GLY A 60 13.30 -1.85 -12.13
N ASP A 61 14.57 -2.13 -12.46
CA ASP A 61 15.13 -3.48 -12.35
C ASP A 61 15.77 -3.70 -10.98
N PHE A 62 14.97 -4.21 -10.05
CA PHE A 62 15.41 -4.47 -8.67
C PHE A 62 15.77 -5.94 -8.41
N PRO A 63 16.52 -6.22 -7.32
CA PRO A 63 16.70 -7.57 -6.79
C PRO A 63 15.37 -8.23 -6.40
N ALA A 64 15.39 -9.55 -6.24
CA ALA A 64 14.18 -10.36 -6.04
C ALA A 64 13.27 -9.87 -4.90
N SER A 65 13.84 -9.49 -3.75
CA SER A 65 13.08 -9.03 -2.58
C SER A 65 12.33 -7.71 -2.83
N PHE A 66 12.91 -6.80 -3.60
CA PHE A 66 12.28 -5.53 -3.98
C PHE A 66 11.27 -5.71 -5.11
N LYS A 67 11.52 -6.63 -6.05
CA LYS A 67 10.51 -7.06 -7.04
C LYS A 67 9.29 -7.66 -6.36
N GLN A 68 9.46 -8.37 -5.25
CA GLN A 68 8.34 -8.86 -4.46
C GLN A 68 7.53 -7.69 -3.89
N LEU A 69 8.16 -6.71 -3.21
CA LEU A 69 7.46 -5.51 -2.71
C LEU A 69 6.72 -4.76 -3.83
N GLN A 70 7.35 -4.60 -5.00
CA GLN A 70 6.74 -4.00 -6.18
C GLN A 70 5.48 -4.74 -6.62
N ASN A 71 5.56 -6.06 -6.76
CA ASN A 71 4.44 -6.91 -7.19
C ASN A 71 3.29 -6.91 -6.17
N GLU A 72 3.60 -7.01 -4.87
CA GLU A 72 2.60 -6.98 -3.81
C GLU A 72 1.90 -5.61 -3.75
N THR A 73 2.66 -4.52 -3.91
CA THR A 73 2.10 -3.16 -4.00
C THR A 73 1.17 -3.04 -5.21
N LYS A 74 1.60 -3.55 -6.38
CA LYS A 74 0.78 -3.53 -7.60
C LYS A 74 -0.52 -4.32 -7.40
N PHE A 75 -0.41 -5.55 -6.90
CA PHE A 75 -1.57 -6.40 -6.64
C PHE A 75 -2.56 -5.74 -5.69
N LEU A 76 -2.08 -5.15 -4.59
CA LEU A 76 -2.92 -4.43 -3.63
C LEU A 76 -3.68 -3.27 -4.28
N LEU A 77 -3.00 -2.47 -5.11
CA LEU A 77 -3.61 -1.31 -5.77
C LEU A 77 -4.59 -1.72 -6.88
N GLU A 78 -4.36 -2.85 -7.55
CA GLU A 78 -5.34 -3.46 -8.45
C GLU A 78 -6.62 -3.87 -7.69
N GLU A 79 -6.50 -4.44 -6.49
CA GLU A 79 -7.66 -4.74 -5.64
C GLU A 79 -8.37 -3.46 -5.18
N PHE A 80 -7.63 -2.39 -4.87
CA PHE A 80 -8.23 -1.10 -4.51
C PHE A 80 -9.07 -0.53 -5.66
N GLN A 81 -8.53 -0.55 -6.88
CA GLN A 81 -9.22 -0.07 -8.08
C GLN A 81 -10.47 -0.91 -8.41
N LYS A 82 -10.44 -2.23 -8.14
CA LYS A 82 -11.63 -3.09 -8.28
C LYS A 82 -12.74 -2.71 -7.31
N VAL A 83 -12.40 -2.30 -6.09
CA VAL A 83 -13.38 -1.84 -5.08
C VAL A 83 -13.92 -0.46 -5.43
N ASN A 84 -13.05 0.48 -5.81
CA ASN A 84 -13.46 1.82 -6.20
C ASN A 84 -12.70 2.29 -7.46
N PRO A 85 -13.37 2.34 -8.63
CA PRO A 85 -12.76 2.78 -9.89
C PRO A 85 -12.26 4.23 -9.91
N LYS A 86 -12.58 5.05 -8.90
CA LYS A 86 -12.04 6.41 -8.75
C LYS A 86 -10.62 6.44 -8.20
N VAL A 87 -10.15 5.31 -7.66
CA VAL A 87 -8.76 5.12 -7.23
C VAL A 87 -7.99 4.56 -8.41
N ASP A 88 -7.11 5.39 -8.95
CA ASP A 88 -6.23 5.02 -10.06
C ASP A 88 -4.77 5.03 -9.58
N PHE A 89 -3.91 4.26 -10.23
CA PHE A 89 -2.51 4.17 -9.86
C PHE A 89 -1.59 3.98 -11.06
N LYS A 90 -0.34 4.42 -10.91
CA LYS A 90 0.72 4.16 -11.89
C LYS A 90 2.06 3.99 -11.23
N PHE A 91 2.91 3.18 -11.86
CA PHE A 91 4.29 2.98 -11.47
C PHE A 91 5.19 3.95 -12.24
N ILE A 92 6.15 4.56 -11.55
CA ILE A 92 7.06 5.58 -12.07
C ILE A 92 8.49 5.19 -11.69
N ASP A 93 9.37 5.21 -12.67
CA ASP A 93 10.81 5.17 -12.46
C ASP A 93 11.32 6.63 -12.45
N PRO A 94 11.65 7.22 -11.29
CA PRO A 94 12.10 8.60 -11.19
C PRO A 94 13.45 8.83 -11.90
N ILE A 95 14.28 7.79 -12.03
CA ILE A 95 15.58 7.87 -12.70
C ILE A 95 15.37 7.91 -14.21
N LYS A 96 14.57 6.99 -14.75
CA LYS A 96 14.26 6.94 -16.19
C LYS A 96 13.47 8.16 -16.66
N THR A 97 12.58 8.69 -15.81
CA THR A 97 11.82 9.92 -16.10
C THR A 97 12.63 11.20 -15.86
N LYS A 98 13.89 11.09 -15.39
CA LYS A 98 14.79 12.21 -15.14
C LYS A 98 14.22 13.25 -14.17
N MET A 99 13.50 12.79 -13.15
CA MET A 99 13.01 13.67 -12.09
C MET A 99 14.19 14.22 -11.28
N SER A 100 14.20 15.53 -10.99
CA SER A 100 15.32 16.11 -10.24
C SER A 100 15.30 15.65 -8.78
N GLN A 101 16.49 15.49 -8.19
CA GLN A 101 16.62 15.17 -6.76
C GLN A 101 15.95 16.22 -5.88
N ASP A 102 16.03 17.50 -6.26
CA ASP A 102 15.36 18.60 -5.56
C ASP A 102 13.83 18.42 -5.54
N THR A 103 13.25 17.93 -6.63
CA THR A 103 11.81 17.67 -6.72
C THR A 103 11.42 16.52 -5.79
N LEU A 104 12.17 15.43 -5.81
CA LEU A 104 11.95 14.27 -4.95
C LEU A 104 12.12 14.64 -3.47
N ALA A 105 13.13 15.43 -3.14
CA ALA A 105 13.38 15.95 -1.80
C ALA A 105 12.26 16.90 -1.34
N ALA A 106 11.78 17.80 -2.22
CA ALA A 106 10.64 18.67 -1.93
C ALA A 106 9.34 17.89 -1.67
N MET A 107 9.22 16.70 -2.26
CA MET A 107 8.14 15.74 -1.99
C MET A 107 8.39 14.88 -0.74
N GLY A 108 9.48 15.11 -0.01
CA GLY A 108 9.85 14.35 1.19
C GLY A 108 10.42 12.96 0.92
N MET A 109 10.77 12.65 -0.33
CA MET A 109 11.32 11.35 -0.71
C MET A 109 12.84 11.35 -0.62
N GLN A 110 13.38 10.45 0.20
CA GLN A 110 14.81 10.27 0.33
C GLN A 110 15.28 9.06 -0.50
N PRO A 111 16.47 9.12 -1.12
CA PRO A 111 16.98 7.98 -1.87
C PRO A 111 17.32 6.82 -0.91
N SER A 112 16.99 5.61 -1.35
CA SER A 112 17.48 4.36 -0.78
C SER A 112 18.52 3.78 -1.74
N ILE A 113 19.65 3.32 -1.20
CA ILE A 113 20.75 2.74 -1.97
C ILE A 113 20.82 1.26 -1.67
N LEU A 114 20.72 0.44 -2.70
CA LEU A 114 20.89 -1.00 -2.62
C LEU A 114 22.18 -1.43 -3.30
N PRO A 115 23.06 -2.19 -2.62
CA PRO A 115 24.12 -2.92 -3.28
C PRO A 115 23.51 -3.97 -4.20
N ASP A 116 23.88 -3.95 -5.48
CA ASP A 116 23.50 -4.95 -6.46
C ASP A 116 24.76 -5.56 -7.07
N MET A 117 24.88 -6.88 -7.00
CA MET A 117 26.02 -7.62 -7.51
C MET A 117 25.62 -8.32 -8.81
N LYS A 118 26.00 -7.73 -9.94
CA LYS A 118 25.76 -8.28 -11.28
C LYS A 118 27.09 -8.57 -11.95
N ASP A 119 27.26 -9.79 -12.45
CA ASP A 119 28.44 -10.23 -13.20
C ASP A 119 29.79 -9.96 -12.49
N GLY A 120 29.82 -10.13 -11.16
CA GLY A 120 31.01 -9.89 -10.35
C GLY A 120 31.36 -8.41 -10.12
N LYS A 121 30.57 -7.46 -10.65
CA LYS A 121 30.69 -6.03 -10.35
C LYS A 121 29.68 -5.65 -9.28
N ILE A 122 30.14 -4.92 -8.27
CA ILE A 122 29.27 -4.26 -7.30
C ILE A 122 28.80 -2.96 -7.94
N SER A 123 27.49 -2.87 -8.17
CA SER A 123 26.78 -1.68 -8.60
C SER A 123 25.88 -1.19 -7.47
N GLN A 124 25.49 0.09 -7.51
CA GLN A 124 24.55 0.66 -6.56
C GLN A 124 23.27 1.02 -7.30
N ILE A 125 22.15 0.45 -6.86
CA ILE A 125 20.83 0.84 -7.34
C ILE A 125 20.32 1.95 -6.42
N VAL A 126 20.11 3.12 -6.99
CA VAL A 126 19.43 4.24 -6.32
C VAL A 126 17.95 4.16 -6.62
N MET A 127 17.13 4.17 -5.58
CA MET A 127 15.68 4.06 -5.71
C MET A 127 14.94 4.93 -4.69
N PHE A 128 13.66 5.19 -4.95
CA PHE A 128 12.81 6.03 -4.12
C PHE A 128 11.54 5.27 -3.75
N PRO A 129 11.60 4.33 -2.80
CA PRO A 129 10.51 3.40 -2.49
C PRO A 129 9.35 4.10 -1.76
N TYR A 130 8.62 4.91 -2.50
CA TYR A 130 7.53 5.75 -2.03
C TYR A 130 6.31 5.59 -2.94
N ALA A 131 5.14 5.92 -2.41
CA ALA A 131 3.98 6.25 -3.22
C ALA A 131 3.50 7.66 -2.88
N THR A 132 2.80 8.32 -3.79
CA THR A 132 2.10 9.58 -3.50
C THR A 132 0.62 9.42 -3.70
N LEU A 133 -0.16 9.88 -2.74
CA LEU A 133 -1.61 9.96 -2.85
C LEU A 133 -1.97 11.39 -3.24
N LYS A 134 -2.68 11.57 -4.34
CA LYS A 134 -3.21 12.85 -4.80
C LYS A 134 -4.72 12.79 -4.78
N TYR A 135 -5.34 13.64 -3.97
CA TYR A 135 -6.79 13.71 -3.83
C TYR A 135 -7.23 15.17 -3.71
N ASN A 136 -8.00 15.65 -4.69
CA ASN A 136 -8.39 17.06 -4.82
C ASN A 136 -7.13 17.97 -4.87
N THR A 137 -6.99 18.91 -3.93
CA THR A 137 -5.84 19.82 -3.80
C THR A 137 -4.75 19.30 -2.87
N TYR A 138 -4.98 18.15 -2.23
CA TYR A 138 -4.07 17.60 -1.24
C TYR A 138 -3.22 16.48 -1.85
N GLY A 139 -1.95 16.46 -1.44
CA GLY A 139 -0.98 15.44 -1.82
C GLY A 139 -0.17 15.01 -0.59
N THR A 140 0.12 13.72 -0.47
CA THR A 140 1.04 13.21 0.55
C THR A 140 1.92 12.11 -0.03
N SER A 141 3.16 12.00 0.46
CA SER A 141 4.11 10.95 0.13
C SER A 141 4.15 9.93 1.26
N ILE A 142 4.07 8.65 0.93
CA ILE A 142 4.12 7.55 1.89
C ILE A 142 5.34 6.68 1.59
N PRO A 143 6.21 6.38 2.57
CA PRO A 143 7.27 5.40 2.39
C PRO A 143 6.68 4.00 2.27
N LEU A 144 7.18 3.22 1.31
CA LEU A 144 6.78 1.82 1.10
C LEU A 144 7.66 0.85 1.88
N ILE A 145 8.78 1.32 2.44
CA ILE A 145 9.69 0.52 3.26
C ILE A 145 9.67 1.05 4.68
N ILE A 146 9.44 0.13 5.62
CA ILE A 146 9.58 0.38 7.04
C ILE A 146 11.06 0.23 7.41
N SER A 147 11.70 1.35 7.73
CA SER A 147 13.08 1.34 8.25
C SER A 147 13.05 1.11 9.76
N GLN A 148 13.52 -0.04 10.21
CA GLN A 148 13.65 -0.39 11.63
C GLN A 148 15.11 -0.74 11.96
N GLN A 149 15.69 -0.06 12.94
CA GLN A 149 17.06 -0.35 13.37
C GLN A 149 17.16 -1.78 13.92
N GLY A 150 18.22 -2.51 13.52
CA GLY A 150 18.50 -3.87 13.98
C GLY A 150 17.82 -4.99 13.19
N LEU A 151 17.10 -4.69 12.11
CA LEU A 151 16.57 -5.70 11.19
C LEU A 151 17.39 -5.79 9.90
N GLU A 152 17.53 -7.02 9.40
CA GLU A 152 18.07 -7.29 8.07
C GLU A 152 17.17 -6.69 6.98
N ALA A 153 17.76 -6.34 5.83
CA ALA A 153 17.03 -5.71 4.72
C ALA A 153 15.86 -6.57 4.21
N SER A 154 16.01 -7.90 4.19
CA SER A 154 14.94 -8.82 3.82
C SER A 154 13.76 -8.78 4.80
N ASP A 155 14.03 -8.69 6.09
CA ASP A 155 13.00 -8.67 7.12
C ASP A 155 12.25 -7.34 7.13
N GLN A 156 12.97 -6.24 6.89
CA GLN A 156 12.34 -4.93 6.70
C GLN A 156 11.36 -4.96 5.51
N LEU A 157 11.73 -5.59 4.39
CA LEU A 157 10.85 -5.73 3.22
C LEU A 157 9.64 -6.63 3.51
N ASN A 158 9.84 -7.76 4.18
CA ASN A 158 8.75 -8.65 4.55
C ASN A 158 7.73 -7.93 5.45
N LYS A 159 8.21 -7.23 6.48
CA LYS A 159 7.33 -6.40 7.33
C LYS A 159 6.66 -5.29 6.54
N SER A 160 7.36 -4.70 5.59
CA SER A 160 6.80 -3.66 4.73
C SER A 160 5.63 -4.20 3.92
N ILE A 161 5.79 -5.38 3.30
CA ILE A 161 4.75 -6.10 2.56
C ILE A 161 3.55 -6.39 3.46
N GLU A 162 3.78 -6.93 4.66
CA GLU A 162 2.72 -7.24 5.63
C GLU A 162 1.92 -6.01 6.07
N ASN A 163 2.54 -4.83 6.06
CA ASN A 163 1.91 -3.57 6.48
C ASN A 163 1.37 -2.72 5.32
N LEU A 164 1.52 -3.15 4.05
CA LEU A 164 1.14 -2.35 2.89
C LEU A 164 -0.33 -1.90 2.95
N GLU A 165 -1.26 -2.84 3.20
CA GLU A 165 -2.69 -2.52 3.24
C GLU A 165 -2.99 -1.45 4.29
N TYR A 166 -2.48 -1.64 5.51
CA TYR A 166 -2.68 -0.70 6.60
C TYR A 166 -2.08 0.69 6.28
N ASN A 167 -0.86 0.72 5.73
CA ASN A 167 -0.16 1.96 5.38
C ASN A 167 -0.94 2.76 4.33
N PHE A 168 -1.41 2.11 3.25
CA PHE A 168 -2.24 2.77 2.27
C PHE A 168 -3.62 3.16 2.82
N ALA A 169 -4.32 2.25 3.49
CA ALA A 169 -5.68 2.52 3.98
C ALA A 169 -5.72 3.65 5.01
N SER A 170 -4.74 3.72 5.92
CA SER A 170 -4.64 4.81 6.89
C SER A 170 -4.41 6.16 6.20
N ASN A 171 -3.47 6.24 5.25
CA ASN A 171 -3.19 7.48 4.52
C ASN A 171 -4.34 7.91 3.59
N ILE A 172 -5.02 6.97 2.94
CA ILE A 172 -6.23 7.25 2.15
C ILE A 172 -7.32 7.81 3.06
N LYS A 173 -7.53 7.22 4.24
CA LYS A 173 -8.50 7.74 5.21
C LYS A 173 -8.16 9.17 5.62
N ILE A 174 -6.90 9.44 5.97
CA ILE A 174 -6.46 10.78 6.39
C ILE A 174 -6.67 11.82 5.28
N ILE A 175 -6.27 11.53 4.04
CA ILE A 175 -6.38 12.50 2.94
C ILE A 175 -7.82 12.69 2.42
N THR A 176 -8.73 11.75 2.72
CA THR A 176 -10.13 11.83 2.30
C THR A 176 -11.07 12.40 3.37
N GLU A 177 -10.62 12.47 4.62
CA GLU A 177 -11.38 13.09 5.71
C GLU A 177 -11.47 14.61 5.51
N GLU A 178 -12.68 15.12 5.25
CA GLU A 178 -12.94 16.57 5.05
C GLU A 178 -12.78 17.39 6.35
N LYS A 179 -12.86 16.74 7.52
CA LYS A 179 -12.65 17.35 8.83
C LYS A 179 -11.84 16.40 9.72
N LYS A 180 -10.65 16.83 10.14
CA LYS A 180 -9.91 16.16 11.22
C LYS A 180 -10.78 16.10 12.47
N LYS A 181 -10.81 14.96 13.15
CA LYS A 181 -11.52 14.82 14.43
C LYS A 181 -10.86 15.71 15.49
N ASN A 182 -11.66 16.28 16.39
CA ASN A 182 -11.15 17.13 17.47
C ASN A 182 -10.84 16.29 18.71
N ILE A 183 -9.67 16.50 19.31
CA ILE A 183 -9.28 15.98 20.61
C ILE A 183 -9.15 17.18 21.54
N GLY A 184 -10.04 17.23 22.55
CA GLY A 184 -9.96 18.16 23.66
C GLY A 184 -9.15 17.54 24.81
N PHE A 185 -8.28 18.31 25.44
CA PHE A 185 -7.62 17.90 26.68
C PHE A 185 -7.97 18.89 27.79
N LEU A 186 -8.38 18.36 28.95
CA LEU A 186 -8.67 19.17 30.12
C LEU A 186 -7.33 19.46 30.80
N VAL A 187 -7.02 20.74 31.05
CA VAL A 187 -5.84 21.12 31.83
C VAL A 187 -6.32 21.60 33.19
N ASN A 188 -5.96 20.88 34.26
CA ASN A 188 -6.19 21.31 35.63
C ASN A 188 -4.89 21.33 36.44
N GLN A 189 -4.90 21.98 37.61
CA GLN A 189 -3.70 22.27 38.42
C GLN A 189 -2.95 21.04 38.97
N GLN A 190 -3.52 19.83 38.86
CA GLN A 190 -2.92 18.57 39.33
C GLN A 190 -2.44 17.66 38.18
N GLU A 191 -2.60 18.07 36.93
CA GLU A 191 -2.18 17.29 35.77
C GLU A 191 -0.80 17.72 35.26
N LEU A 192 -0.16 16.86 34.47
CA LEU A 192 1.13 17.12 33.85
C LEU A 192 1.07 18.42 33.04
N SER A 193 2.09 19.28 33.16
CA SER A 193 2.10 20.57 32.44
C SER A 193 2.06 20.34 30.92
N PRO A 194 1.52 21.30 30.13
CA PRO A 194 1.49 21.19 28.67
C PRO A 194 2.84 20.87 28.01
N GLU A 195 3.95 21.22 28.67
CA GLU A 195 5.32 20.89 28.22
C GLU A 195 5.60 19.39 28.24
N HIS A 196 5.04 18.63 29.20
CA HIS A 196 5.21 17.18 29.31
C HIS A 196 4.36 16.40 28.30
N PHE A 197 3.33 17.04 27.72
CA PHE A 197 2.45 16.43 26.72
C PHE A 197 2.85 16.73 25.26
N GLN A 198 3.87 17.55 25.03
CA GLN A 198 4.28 18.00 23.69
C GLN A 198 4.45 16.86 22.67
N GLY A 199 5.03 15.73 23.08
CA GLY A 199 5.20 14.57 22.19
C GLY A 199 3.87 13.95 21.77
N PHE A 200 2.94 13.79 22.72
CA PHE A 200 1.59 13.31 22.44
C PHE A 200 0.81 14.30 21.58
N ILE A 201 0.85 15.59 21.91
CA ILE A 201 0.18 16.65 21.15
C ILE A 201 0.69 16.68 19.70
N LYS A 202 2.01 16.58 19.50
CA LYS A 202 2.63 16.53 18.17
C LYS A 202 2.14 15.34 17.35
N MET A 203 2.11 14.14 17.95
CA MET A 203 1.60 12.93 17.30
C MET A 203 0.09 13.03 17.01
N ALA A 204 -0.70 13.58 17.93
CA ALA A 204 -2.14 13.74 17.75
C ALA A 204 -2.46 14.77 16.65
N LEU A 205 -1.70 15.86 16.54
CA LEU A 205 -1.87 16.88 15.49
C LEU A 205 -1.68 16.35 14.06
N GLU A 206 -0.94 15.24 13.88
CA GLU A 206 -0.80 14.59 12.58
C GLU A 206 -2.16 14.19 12.00
N ASN A 207 -3.06 13.68 12.85
CA ASN A 207 -4.33 13.07 12.43
C ASN A 207 -5.59 13.76 12.99
N TYR A 208 -5.44 14.64 13.97
CA TYR A 208 -6.53 15.26 14.73
C TYR A 208 -6.31 16.77 14.85
N ASN A 209 -7.38 17.53 15.08
CA ASN A 209 -7.26 18.87 15.64
C ASN A 209 -7.12 18.72 17.15
N VAL A 210 -6.14 19.38 17.76
CA VAL A 210 -5.83 19.22 19.18
C VAL A 210 -5.83 20.59 19.84
N GLY A 211 -6.55 20.74 20.93
CA GLY A 211 -6.65 21.98 21.68
C GLY A 211 -7.34 21.79 23.03
N PRO A 212 -7.24 22.78 23.94
CA PRO A 212 -8.05 22.81 25.16
C PRO A 212 -9.55 22.96 24.86
#